data_AF-A0A0V0YWB1-F1
#
_entry.id   AF-A0A0V0YWB1-F1
#
_cell.length_a   1.000
_cell.length_b   1.000
_cell.length_c   1.000
_cell.angle_alpha   90.00
_cell.angle_beta   90.00
_cell.angle_gamma   90.00
#
_symmetry.space_group_name_H-M   'P 1'
#
loop_
_entity.id
_entity.type
_entity.pdbx_description
1 polymer ?
#
loop_
_entity_poly.entity_id
_entity_poly.type
_entity_poly.pdbx_seq_one_letter_code
_entity_poly.pdbx_strand_id
1 'polypeptide(L)'
;MLLATAFLPPHDVPVAVELLGRDATGSIAALFNYFRVEWMPPDRLPLWNVFNVNIRTNNDLEGWYFKMNRLAGKRHLGFYELLQLLIDEQGSTETLIQQVTSGRVTARDLQIKNKKYEELQQRITALTAEYNGGTRTLEQFL
;
A
#
# COMPACT_ATOMS: atom_id res chain seq x y z
N MET A 1 -17.07 -4.60 -2.74
CA MET A 1 -17.29 -4.83 -1.30
C MET A 1 -16.24 -5.75 -0.67
N LEU A 2 -15.90 -6.93 -1.22
CA LEU A 2 -14.84 -7.79 -0.63
C LEU A 2 -13.50 -7.06 -0.38
N LEU A 3 -13.08 -6.16 -1.26
CA LEU A 3 -11.86 -5.36 -1.09
C LEU A 3 -11.88 -4.46 0.16
N ALA A 4 -13.06 -4.02 0.63
CA ALA A 4 -13.17 -3.20 1.84
C ALA A 4 -12.75 -4.00 3.10
N THR A 5 -12.88 -5.33 3.06
CA THR A 5 -12.44 -6.21 4.16
C THR A 5 -10.93 -6.19 4.37
N ALA A 6 -10.15 -5.72 3.39
CA ALA A 6 -8.70 -5.56 3.54
C ALA A 6 -8.34 -4.47 4.56
N PHE A 7 -9.26 -3.54 4.85
CA PHE A 7 -9.09 -2.45 5.80
C PHE A 7 -9.71 -2.75 7.18
N LEU A 8 -10.19 -3.97 7.41
CA LEU A 8 -10.73 -4.42 8.69
C LEU A 8 -9.68 -5.16 9.51
N PRO A 9 -9.81 -5.18 10.85
CA PRO A 9 -9.00 -6.05 11.69
C PRO A 9 -9.06 -7.50 11.19
N PRO A 10 -7.93 -8.24 11.12
CA PRO A 10 -7.92 -9.59 10.55
C PRO A 10 -8.96 -10.56 11.16
N HIS A 11 -9.29 -10.38 12.44
CA HIS A 11 -10.28 -11.20 13.13
C HIS A 11 -11.74 -10.87 12.75
N ASP A 12 -12.02 -9.68 12.21
CA ASP A 12 -13.35 -9.25 11.77
C ASP A 12 -13.62 -9.58 10.30
N VAL A 13 -12.58 -9.86 9.52
CA VAL A 13 -12.68 -10.23 8.10
C VAL A 13 -13.66 -11.38 7.86
N PRO A 14 -13.66 -12.49 8.63
CA PRO A 14 -14.63 -13.55 8.42
C PRO A 14 -16.08 -13.09 8.58
N VAL A 15 -16.36 -12.32 9.63
CA VAL A 15 -17.71 -11.80 9.89
C VAL A 15 -18.16 -10.85 8.79
N ALA A 16 -17.25 -10.01 8.29
CA ALA A 16 -17.51 -9.11 7.17
C ALA A 16 -17.82 -9.86 5.88
N VAL A 17 -17.06 -10.91 5.56
CA VAL A 17 -17.28 -11.72 4.34
C VAL A 17 -18.61 -12.46 4.41
N GLU A 18 -19.00 -13.01 5.57
CA GLU A 18 -20.33 -13.61 5.76
C GLU A 18 -21.45 -12.59 5.58
N LEU A 19 -21.31 -11.42 6.20
CA LEU A 19 -22.29 -10.33 6.11
C LEU A 19 -22.52 -9.90 4.65
N LEU A 20 -21.44 -9.72 3.89
CA LEU A 20 -21.49 -9.36 2.47
C LEU A 20 -22.05 -10.49 1.58
N GLY A 21 -21.84 -11.74 1.98
CA GLY A 21 -22.26 -12.93 1.23
C GLY A 21 -23.66 -13.46 1.59
N ARG A 22 -24.33 -12.91 2.61
CA ARG A 22 -25.55 -13.50 3.19
C ARG A 22 -26.69 -13.75 2.19
N ASP A 23 -26.85 -12.83 1.24
CA ASP A 23 -27.92 -12.86 0.22
C ASP A 23 -27.37 -13.29 -1.16
N ALA A 24 -26.11 -13.73 -1.22
CA ALA A 24 -25.46 -14.14 -2.46
C ALA A 24 -26.04 -15.47 -2.93
N THR A 25 -26.38 -15.55 -4.22
CA THR A 25 -26.89 -16.76 -4.87
C THR A 25 -26.11 -17.08 -6.15
N GLY A 26 -26.18 -18.34 -6.60
CA GLY A 26 -25.53 -18.78 -7.84
C GLY A 26 -24.03 -18.54 -7.86
N SER A 27 -23.54 -17.92 -8.95
CA SER A 27 -22.12 -17.62 -9.16
C SER A 27 -21.53 -16.66 -8.11
N ILE A 28 -22.34 -15.79 -7.52
CA ILE A 28 -21.90 -14.86 -6.48
C ILE A 28 -21.59 -15.63 -5.20
N ALA A 29 -22.43 -16.58 -4.80
CA ALA A 29 -22.16 -17.45 -3.65
C ALA A 29 -20.88 -18.29 -3.87
N ALA A 30 -20.66 -18.76 -5.10
CA ALA A 30 -19.43 -19.47 -5.46
C ALA A 30 -18.17 -18.59 -5.31
N LEU A 31 -18.25 -17.30 -5.65
CA LEU A 31 -17.15 -16.34 -5.44
C LEU A 31 -16.84 -16.16 -3.95
N PHE A 32 -17.85 -15.98 -3.09
CA PHE A 32 -17.64 -15.86 -1.64
C PHE A 32 -17.03 -17.13 -1.05
N ASN A 33 -17.48 -18.31 -1.49
CA ASN A 33 -16.89 -19.59 -1.06
C ASN A 33 -15.44 -19.72 -1.51
N TYR A 34 -15.12 -19.36 -2.76
CA TYR A 34 -13.75 -19.33 -3.25
C TYR A 34 -12.88 -18.39 -2.42
N PHE A 35 -13.35 -17.16 -2.17
CA PHE A 35 -12.60 -16.19 -1.38
C PHE A 35 -12.31 -16.69 0.03
N ARG A 36 -13.31 -17.32 0.67
CA ARG A 36 -13.16 -17.90 2.02
C ARG A 36 -12.09 -18.98 2.06
N VAL A 37 -12.08 -19.89 1.08
CA VAL A 37 -11.15 -21.02 1.06
C VAL A 37 -9.75 -20.59 0.64
N GLU A 38 -9.64 -19.71 -0.35
CA GLU A 38 -8.36 -19.39 -0.99
C GLU A 38 -7.62 -18.24 -0.32
N TRP A 39 -8.34 -17.28 0.30
CA TRP A 39 -7.75 -16.01 0.74
C TRP A 39 -7.86 -15.72 2.24
N MET A 40 -8.73 -16.41 2.98
CA MET A 40 -8.84 -16.26 4.43
C MET A 40 -8.02 -17.23 5.31
N PRO A 41 -7.32 -18.27 4.80
CA PRO A 41 -6.40 -19.04 5.63
C PRO A 41 -5.34 -18.17 6.34
N PRO A 42 -4.86 -18.55 7.55
CA PRO A 42 -3.95 -17.73 8.34
C PRO A 42 -2.63 -17.36 7.65
N ASP A 43 -2.15 -18.21 6.75
CA ASP A 43 -0.93 -17.99 5.95
C ASP A 43 -1.14 -17.01 4.78
N ARG A 44 -2.38 -16.80 4.36
CA ARG A 44 -2.74 -16.00 3.18
C ARG A 44 -3.41 -14.68 3.51
N LEU A 45 -4.16 -14.63 4.62
CA LEU A 45 -4.83 -13.41 5.10
C LEU A 45 -3.86 -12.20 5.23
N PRO A 46 -2.62 -12.36 5.75
CA PRO A 46 -1.66 -11.26 5.84
C PRO A 46 -1.12 -10.78 4.49
N LEU A 47 -1.27 -11.55 3.40
CA LEU A 47 -0.71 -11.19 2.10
C LEU A 47 -1.47 -10.04 1.43
N TRP A 48 -2.73 -9.83 1.80
CA TRP A 48 -3.61 -8.85 1.17
C TRP A 48 -4.30 -7.92 2.18
N ASN A 49 -4.35 -8.28 3.47
CA ASN A 49 -4.88 -7.39 4.49
C ASN A 49 -3.94 -6.19 4.70
N VAL A 50 -4.51 -4.99 4.68
CA VAL A 50 -3.80 -3.71 4.80
C VAL A 50 -4.26 -2.92 6.03
N PHE A 51 -4.86 -3.60 7.02
CA PHE A 51 -5.31 -2.97 8.25
C PHE A 51 -4.12 -2.32 8.98
N ASN A 52 -4.24 -1.02 9.24
CA ASN A 52 -3.18 -0.22 9.85
C ASN A 52 -1.84 -0.20 9.07
N VAL A 53 -1.87 -0.55 7.78
CA VAL A 53 -0.73 -0.43 6.87
C VAL A 53 -0.86 0.89 6.10
N ASN A 54 0.28 1.54 5.84
CA ASN A 54 0.32 2.74 5.02
C ASN A 54 -0.06 2.38 3.57
N ILE A 55 -1.06 3.07 3.03
CA ILE A 55 -1.64 2.83 1.71
C ILE A 55 -0.69 3.43 0.68
N ARG A 56 0.37 2.68 0.38
CA ARG A 56 1.17 2.90 -0.82
C ARG A 56 0.73 1.89 -1.87
N THR A 57 0.25 2.40 -2.99
CA THR A 57 -0.01 1.59 -4.18
C THR A 57 1.26 1.34 -4.98
N ASN A 58 2.35 2.03 -4.66
CA ASN A 58 3.62 1.96 -5.36
C ASN A 58 4.63 1.16 -4.53
N ASN A 59 5.16 0.07 -5.07
CA ASN A 59 6.24 -0.66 -4.43
C ASN A 59 7.61 0.00 -4.70
N ASP A 60 8.67 -0.47 -4.04
CA ASP A 60 10.00 0.11 -4.18
C ASP A 60 10.57 -0.04 -5.60
N LEU A 61 10.23 -1.13 -6.30
CA LEU A 61 10.65 -1.36 -7.68
C LEU A 61 10.02 -0.35 -8.64
N GLU A 62 8.71 -0.11 -8.53
CA GLU A 62 7.99 0.88 -9.32
C GLU A 62 8.47 2.30 -9.00
N GLY A 63 8.77 2.58 -7.73
CA GLY A 63 9.38 3.83 -7.30
C GLY A 63 10.75 4.05 -7.93
N TRP A 64 11.60 3.03 -7.91
CA TRP A 64 12.91 3.06 -8.54
C TRP A 64 12.79 3.23 -10.06
N TYR A 65 11.94 2.45 -10.71
CA TYR A 65 11.67 2.55 -12.14
C TYR A 65 11.19 3.96 -12.54
N PHE A 66 10.26 4.54 -11.78
CA PHE A 66 9.77 5.91 -12.00
C PHE A 66 10.90 6.94 -11.87
N LYS A 67 11.75 6.81 -10.84
CA LYS A 67 12.93 7.68 -10.64
C LYS A 67 13.88 7.57 -11.83
N MET A 68 14.24 6.36 -12.24
CA MET A 68 15.16 6.10 -13.34
C MET A 68 14.65 6.65 -14.67
N ASN A 69 13.37 6.47 -14.98
CA ASN A 69 12.77 7.05 -16.17
C ASN A 69 12.76 8.58 -16.16
N ARG A 70 12.54 9.18 -14.99
CA ARG A 70 12.58 10.64 -14.83
C ARG A 70 14.00 11.18 -15.02
N LEU A 71 15.02 10.49 -14.49
CA LEU A 71 16.44 10.85 -14.68
C LEU A 71 16.89 10.65 -16.13
N ALA A 72 16.45 9.57 -16.77
CA ALA A 72 16.77 9.25 -18.15
C ALA A 72 16.26 10.31 -19.14
N GLY A 73 15.05 10.84 -18.89
CA GLY A 73 14.43 11.90 -19.71
C GLY A 73 14.08 11.46 -21.14
N LYS A 74 14.22 10.18 -21.49
CA LYS A 74 13.99 9.65 -22.84
C LYS A 74 13.56 8.18 -22.83
N ARG A 75 12.98 7.72 -23.94
CA ARG A 75 12.42 6.36 -24.08
C ARG A 75 13.48 5.26 -24.26
N HIS A 76 14.62 5.57 -24.86
CA HIS A 76 15.69 4.61 -25.14
C HIS A 76 17.04 5.18 -24.73
N LEU A 77 17.72 4.49 -23.82
CA LEU A 77 19.08 4.78 -23.39
C LEU A 77 20.06 3.84 -24.09
N GLY A 78 21.15 4.38 -24.62
CA GLY A 78 22.30 3.57 -24.99
C GLY A 78 22.97 2.96 -23.76
N PHE A 79 23.74 1.89 -23.96
CA PHE A 79 24.38 1.16 -22.85
C PHE A 79 25.25 2.06 -21.96
N TYR A 80 26.12 2.89 -22.56
CA TYR A 80 27.00 3.78 -21.81
C TYR A 80 26.26 4.91 -21.11
N GLU A 81 25.13 5.37 -21.67
CA GLU A 81 24.29 6.38 -21.02
C GLU A 81 23.57 5.80 -19.81
N LEU A 82 23.09 4.55 -19.91
CA LEU A 82 22.54 3.82 -18.76
C LEU A 82 23.61 3.61 -17.68
N LEU A 83 24.83 3.21 -18.07
CA LEU A 83 25.92 3.01 -17.13
C LEU A 83 26.28 4.30 -16.39
N GLN A 84 26.39 5.43 -17.10
CA GLN A 84 26.68 6.71 -16.48
C GLN A 84 25.57 7.14 -15.53
N LEU A 85 24.30 6.98 -15.93
CA LEU A 85 23.15 7.30 -15.09
C LEU A 85 23.16 6.48 -13.78
N LEU A 86 23.51 5.19 -13.85
CA LEU A 86 23.64 4.33 -12.67
C LEU A 86 24.78 4.78 -11.74
N ILE A 87 25.91 5.20 -12.30
CA ILE A 87 27.05 5.74 -11.52
C ILE A 87 26.65 7.03 -10.81
N ASP A 88 25.97 7.94 -11.52
CA ASP A 88 25.54 9.23 -10.98
C ASP A 88 24.50 9.02 -9.85
N GLU A 89 23.56 8.09 -10.05
CA GLU A 89 22.56 7.71 -9.05
C GLU A 89 23.18 7.07 -7.80
N GLN A 90 24.21 6.23 -7.97
CA GLN A 90 24.98 5.70 -6.85
C GLN A 90 25.68 6.81 -6.07
N GLY A 91 26.41 7.71 -6.75
CA GLY A 91 27.12 8.81 -6.10
C GLY A 91 26.18 9.79 -5.37
N SER A 92 24.99 10.03 -5.91
CA SER A 92 23.92 10.79 -5.25
C SER A 92 23.45 10.11 -3.96
N THR A 93 23.26 8.79 -4.00
CA THR A 93 22.85 8.00 -2.84
C THR A 93 23.92 8.00 -1.74
N GLU A 94 25.19 7.84 -2.10
CA GLU A 94 26.30 7.91 -1.16
C GLU A 94 26.40 9.30 -0.48
N THR A 95 26.22 10.37 -1.26
CA THR A 95 26.19 11.74 -0.74
C THR A 95 25.04 11.92 0.25
N LEU A 96 23.86 11.38 -0.07
CA LEU A 96 22.69 11.44 0.81
C LEU A 96 22.93 10.69 2.12
N ILE A 97 23.53 9.50 2.07
CA ILE A 97 23.90 8.71 3.26
C ILE A 97 24.85 9.51 4.15
N GLN A 98 25.85 10.18 3.57
CA GLN A 98 26.77 11.03 4.34
C GLN A 98 26.06 12.23 4.98
N GLN A 99 25.12 12.87 4.29
CA GLN A 99 24.34 13.98 4.84
C GLN A 99 23.45 13.54 6.00
N VAL A 100 22.80 12.38 5.88
CA VAL A 100 22.00 11.80 6.96
C VAL A 100 22.89 11.42 8.15
N THR A 101 24.02 10.76 7.89
CA THR A 101 24.96 10.32 8.94
C THR A 101 25.59 11.50 9.70
N SER A 102 25.86 12.61 8.99
CA SER A 102 26.36 13.85 9.60
C SER A 102 25.27 14.70 10.27
N GLY A 103 24.00 14.26 10.25
CA GLY A 103 22.86 14.98 10.81
C GLY A 103 22.45 16.25 10.05
N ARG A 104 23.00 16.48 8.86
CA ARG A 104 22.65 17.64 8.00
C ARG A 104 21.27 17.50 7.35
N VAL A 105 20.83 16.26 7.15
CA VAL A 105 19.53 15.91 6.57
C VAL A 105 18.84 14.93 7.51
N THR A 106 17.56 15.19 7.79
CA THR A 106 16.74 14.31 8.62
C THR A 106 15.77 13.49 7.77
N ALA A 107 15.20 12.43 8.37
CA ALA A 107 14.15 11.65 7.71
C ALA A 107 12.94 12.51 7.29
N ARG A 108 12.68 13.63 7.98
CA ARG A 108 11.63 14.58 7.64
C ARG A 108 11.92 15.32 6.33
N ASP A 109 13.18 15.66 6.08
CA ASP A 109 13.61 16.38 4.88
C ASP A 109 13.55 15.49 3.63
N LEU A 110 13.74 14.18 3.81
CA LEU A 110 13.63 13.16 2.75
C LEU A 110 12.20 12.70 2.47
N GLN A 111 11.25 13.09 3.32
CA GLN A 111 9.87 12.65 3.20
C GLN A 111 9.20 13.34 2.00
N ILE A 112 9.08 12.61 0.88
CA ILE A 112 8.27 13.05 -0.26
C ILE A 112 6.80 12.92 0.13
N LYS A 113 6.19 14.04 0.51
CA LYS A 113 4.78 14.13 0.86
C LYS A 113 3.95 14.33 -0.39
N ASN A 114 3.21 13.30 -0.77
CA ASN A 114 2.16 13.46 -1.75
C ASN A 114 0.85 13.72 -1.00
N LYS A 115 0.43 14.99 -1.00
CA LYS A 115 -0.72 15.49 -0.24
C LYS A 115 -1.98 14.65 -0.44
N LYS A 116 -2.23 14.20 -1.68
CA LYS A 116 -3.38 13.34 -2.01
C LYS A 116 -3.37 12.01 -1.23
N TYR A 117 -2.21 11.36 -1.14
CA TYR A 117 -2.08 10.09 -0.42
C TYR A 117 -2.08 10.31 1.10
N GLU A 118 -1.53 11.42 1.60
CA GLU A 118 -1.64 11.78 3.01
C GLU A 118 -3.10 12.01 3.43
N GLU A 119 -3.87 12.75 2.62
CA GLU A 119 -5.31 12.97 2.85
C GLU A 119 -6.10 11.65 2.83
N LEU A 120 -5.80 10.77 1.88
CA LEU A 120 -6.44 9.45 1.80
C LEU A 120 -6.11 8.59 3.03
N GLN A 121 -4.83 8.58 3.44
CA GLN A 121 -4.40 7.86 4.63
C GLN A 121 -5.09 8.40 5.88
N GLN A 122 -5.16 9.73 6.03
CA GLN A 122 -5.84 10.37 7.16
C GLN A 122 -7.32 9.98 7.21
N ARG A 123 -8.01 9.99 6.06
CA ARG A 123 -9.41 9.59 5.98
C ARG A 123 -9.60 8.15 6.41
N ILE A 124 -8.78 7.22 5.93
CA ILE A 124 -8.90 5.81 6.29
C ILE A 124 -8.57 5.58 7.76
N THR A 125 -7.52 6.22 8.29
CA THR A 125 -7.20 6.19 9.72
C THR A 125 -8.36 6.69 10.58
N ALA A 126 -9.04 7.77 10.17
CA ALA A 126 -10.22 8.28 10.89
C ALA A 126 -11.38 7.27 10.85
N LEU A 127 -11.68 6.69 9.68
CA LEU A 127 -12.73 5.67 9.55
C LEU A 127 -12.44 4.44 10.42
N THR A 128 -11.18 4.00 10.46
CA THR A 128 -10.71 2.89 11.28
C THR A 128 -10.78 3.21 12.77
N ALA A 129 -10.45 4.44 13.18
CA ALA A 129 -10.57 4.86 14.58
C ALA A 129 -12.03 4.87 15.05
N GLU A 130 -12.96 5.36 14.22
CA GLU A 130 -14.40 5.33 14.52
C GLU A 130 -14.95 3.90 14.62
N TYR A 131 -14.47 2.99 13.78
CA TYR A 131 -14.81 1.56 13.83
C TYR A 131 -14.27 0.89 15.11
N ASN A 132 -12.97 1.05 15.39
CA ASN A 132 -12.35 0.49 16.59
C ASN A 132 -12.94 1.08 17.89
N GLY A 133 -13.41 2.33 17.85
CA GLY A 133 -14.10 2.98 18.96
C GLY A 133 -15.58 2.62 19.08
N GLY A 134 -16.11 1.73 18.24
CA GLY A 134 -17.51 1.28 18.26
C GLY A 134 -18.52 2.33 17.84
N THR A 135 -18.08 3.49 17.34
CA THR A 135 -18.96 4.57 16.87
C THR A 135 -19.47 4.29 15.46
N ARG A 136 -18.69 3.57 14.65
CA ARG A 136 -19.09 3.07 13.33
C ARG A 136 -19.32 1.56 13.38
N THR A 137 -20.47 1.09 12.89
CA THR A 137 -20.74 -0.36 12.80
C THR A 137 -19.99 -1.00 11.63
N LEU A 138 -19.85 -2.33 11.65
CA LEU A 138 -19.25 -3.10 10.55
C LEU A 138 -19.95 -2.82 9.20
N GLU A 139 -21.27 -2.78 9.20
CA GLU A 139 -22.08 -2.45 8.01
C GLU A 139 -21.83 -1.03 7.48
N GLN A 140 -21.58 -0.06 8.37
CA GLN A 140 -21.29 1.32 7.98
C GLN A 140 -19.85 1.51 7.48
N PHE A 141 -18.96 0.60 7.81
CA PHE A 141 -17.56 0.62 7.36
C PHE A 141 -17.38 -0.01 5.97
N LEU A 142 -18.18 -1.03 5.66
CA LEU A 142 -18.14 -1.79 4.40
C LEU A 142 -18.85 -1.10 3.23
#